data_AF-A0A454CXJ3-F1
#
_entry.id   AF-A0A454CXJ3-F1
#
_cell.length_a   1.000
_cell.length_b   1.000
_cell.length_c   1.000
_cell.angle_alpha   90.00
_cell.angle_beta   90.00
_cell.angle_gamma   90.00
#
_symmetry.space_group_name_H-M   'P 1'
#
loop_
_entity.id
_entity.type
_entity.pdbx_description
1 polymer ?
#
loop_
_entity_poly.entity_id
_entity_poly.type
_entity_poly.pdbx_seq_one_letter_code
_entity_poly.pdbx_strand_id
1 'polypeptide(L)'
;MVFFKGCPLSCPWCANPESRSHKITYMRRKALCLECDECEMDVEECPSGAYEQVGTDMTLDEVIAQVAKDDVFFDTSNGGITLSGGEILTQAHFAIELLTKLKQLGYRTAVETSGHGNSTQLSRIGELCDEVLFDFKIMDAQKAKSVIGLNVEKVLGNFKMLVEQECNVIPRLPLIPGYTLDL
;
A
#
# COMPACT_ATOMS: atom_id res chain seq x y z
N MET A 1 1.52 6.80 -8.57
CA MET A 1 1.31 6.11 -7.27
C MET A 1 2.64 5.56 -6.77
N VAL A 2 2.82 5.45 -5.46
CA VAL A 2 4.02 4.86 -4.84
C VAL A 2 3.59 3.62 -4.05
N PHE A 3 4.19 2.48 -4.36
CA PHE A 3 3.87 1.20 -3.73
C PHE A 3 4.89 0.83 -2.67
N PHE A 4 4.43 0.65 -1.44
CA PHE A 4 5.22 0.19 -0.30
C PHE A 4 5.19 -1.33 -0.18
N LYS A 5 6.30 -1.93 0.24
CA LYS A 5 6.35 -3.32 0.69
C LYS A 5 6.05 -3.45 2.18
N GLY A 6 5.67 -4.64 2.62
CA GLY A 6 5.30 -4.95 4.00
C GLY A 6 3.82 -4.79 4.27
N CYS A 7 3.15 -5.84 4.75
CA CYS A 7 1.79 -5.77 5.25
C CYS A 7 1.61 -6.82 6.36
N PRO A 8 1.06 -6.45 7.54
CA PRO A 8 0.89 -7.39 8.64
C PRO A 8 -0.33 -8.30 8.44
N LEU A 9 -1.15 -8.05 7.41
CA LEU A 9 -2.39 -8.77 7.17
C LEU A 9 -2.21 -9.93 6.18
N SER A 10 -2.96 -11.01 6.42
CA SER A 10 -2.92 -12.23 5.61
C SER A 10 -4.16 -12.43 4.74
N CYS A 11 -4.71 -11.35 4.18
CA CYS A 11 -5.95 -11.37 3.39
C CYS A 11 -5.91 -12.43 2.27
N PRO A 12 -6.81 -13.43 2.27
CA PRO A 12 -6.93 -14.41 1.18
C PRO A 12 -7.23 -13.80 -0.19
N TRP A 13 -7.83 -12.61 -0.21
CA TRP A 13 -8.18 -11.84 -1.41
C TRP A 13 -7.22 -10.66 -1.66
N CYS A 14 -5.99 -10.71 -1.13
CA CYS A 14 -5.01 -9.64 -1.33
C CYS A 14 -4.75 -9.42 -2.83
N ALA A 15 -4.88 -8.18 -3.31
CA ALA A 15 -4.60 -7.83 -4.70
C ALA A 15 -3.10 -7.90 -5.01
N ASN A 16 -2.26 -7.59 -4.02
CA ASN A 16 -0.80 -7.50 -4.13
C ASN A 16 -0.10 -8.41 -3.09
N PRO A 17 -0.34 -9.74 -3.11
CA PRO A 17 0.18 -10.65 -2.08
C PRO A 17 1.72 -10.68 -2.01
N GLU A 18 2.40 -10.32 -3.09
CA GLU A 18 3.86 -10.16 -3.20
C GLU A 18 4.39 -8.95 -2.43
N SER A 19 3.52 -7.98 -2.10
CA SER A 19 3.87 -6.80 -1.30
C SER A 19 3.78 -7.06 0.21
N ARG A 20 3.35 -8.24 0.67
CA ARG A 20 3.25 -8.55 2.12
C ARG A 20 4.59 -8.63 2.82
N SER A 21 5.60 -9.18 2.15
CA SER A 21 6.97 -9.25 2.69
C SER A 21 7.65 -7.89 2.58
N HIS A 22 8.43 -7.50 3.58
CA HIS A 22 9.34 -6.35 3.48
C HIS A 22 10.53 -6.62 2.58
N LYS A 23 10.89 -7.89 2.37
CA LYS A 23 12.03 -8.27 1.54
C LYS A 23 11.70 -8.07 0.06
N ILE A 24 12.70 -7.73 -0.73
CA ILE A 24 12.66 -7.90 -2.18
C ILE A 24 12.36 -9.37 -2.47
N THR A 25 11.39 -9.61 -3.36
CA THR A 25 10.95 -10.95 -3.74
C THR A 25 10.96 -11.07 -5.25
N TYR A 26 11.05 -12.30 -5.75
CA TYR A 26 11.03 -12.59 -7.17
C TYR A 26 9.76 -13.37 -7.52
N MET A 27 9.13 -12.99 -8.62
CA MET A 27 7.94 -13.64 -9.13
C MET A 27 8.20 -14.25 -10.50
N ARG A 28 7.61 -15.43 -10.74
CA ARG A 28 7.59 -16.09 -12.05
C ARG A 28 6.20 -16.05 -12.64
N ARG A 29 6.03 -15.32 -13.74
CA ARG A 29 4.81 -15.28 -14.55
C ARG A 29 4.76 -16.51 -15.44
N LYS A 30 4.07 -17.57 -14.98
CA LYS A 30 3.99 -18.85 -15.70
C LYS A 30 3.57 -18.71 -17.17
N ALA A 31 2.64 -17.81 -17.45
CA ALA A 31 2.14 -17.57 -18.81
C ALA A 31 3.21 -17.04 -19.79
N LEU A 32 4.28 -16.42 -19.28
CA LEU A 32 5.39 -15.93 -20.11
C LEU A 32 6.55 -16.93 -20.16
N CYS A 33 6.57 -17.92 -19.28
CA CYS A 33 7.74 -18.76 -19.12
C CYS A 33 7.86 -19.79 -20.24
N LEU A 34 9.05 -19.88 -20.85
CA LEU A 34 9.36 -20.80 -21.95
C LEU A 34 9.75 -22.21 -21.49
N GLU A 35 9.86 -22.45 -20.18
CA GLU A 35 10.32 -23.73 -19.63
C GLU A 35 11.68 -24.19 -20.21
N CYS A 36 12.67 -23.28 -20.17
CA CYS A 36 14.02 -23.53 -20.70
C CYS A 36 14.69 -24.76 -20.05
N ASP A 37 15.48 -25.49 -20.83
CA ASP A 37 16.24 -26.66 -20.38
C ASP A 37 17.26 -26.31 -19.27
N GLU A 38 17.90 -25.15 -19.39
CA GLU A 38 18.77 -24.56 -18.36
C GLU A 38 18.16 -23.21 -17.94
N CYS A 39 17.90 -23.02 -16.64
CA CYS A 39 17.28 -21.82 -16.11
C CYS A 39 18.00 -21.35 -14.84
N GLU A 40 18.70 -20.22 -14.95
CA GLU A 40 19.42 -19.61 -13.82
C GLU A 40 18.50 -18.81 -12.88
N MET A 41 17.24 -18.62 -13.27
CA MET A 41 16.23 -17.84 -12.53
C MET A 41 16.64 -16.38 -12.25
N ASP A 42 17.50 -15.83 -13.13
CA ASP A 42 17.89 -14.43 -13.11
C ASP A 42 16.83 -13.57 -13.84
N VAL A 43 16.52 -12.40 -13.28
CA VAL A 43 15.54 -11.45 -13.82
C VAL A 43 16.07 -10.77 -15.08
N GLU A 44 17.34 -10.36 -15.08
CA GLU A 44 17.97 -9.62 -16.17
C GLU A 44 18.28 -10.52 -17.37
N GLU A 45 18.52 -11.82 -17.12
CA GLU A 45 18.88 -12.77 -18.16
C GLU A 45 17.69 -13.60 -18.68
N CYS A 46 16.49 -13.43 -18.10
CA CYS A 46 15.32 -14.20 -18.54
C CYS A 46 14.86 -13.76 -19.94
N PRO A 47 15.03 -14.57 -21.00
CA PRO A 47 14.76 -14.15 -22.38
C PRO A 47 13.28 -13.87 -22.64
N SER A 48 12.40 -14.42 -21.80
CA SER A 48 10.95 -14.22 -21.88
C SER A 48 10.42 -13.11 -20.98
N GLY A 49 11.27 -12.55 -20.10
CA GLY A 49 10.82 -11.64 -19.04
C GLY A 49 9.84 -12.30 -18.06
N ALA A 50 9.86 -13.64 -17.94
CA ALA A 50 8.96 -14.36 -17.05
C ALA A 50 9.30 -14.15 -15.57
N TYR A 51 10.55 -13.83 -15.25
CA TYR A 51 11.00 -13.48 -13.91
C TYR A 51 10.94 -11.97 -13.71
N GLU A 52 10.43 -11.55 -12.55
CA GLU A 52 10.26 -10.14 -12.19
C GLU A 52 10.71 -9.93 -10.75
N GLN A 53 11.52 -8.90 -10.52
CA GLN A 53 11.83 -8.42 -9.19
C GLN A 53 10.70 -7.54 -8.67
N VAL A 54 10.18 -7.87 -7.49
CA VAL A 54 9.10 -7.13 -6.84
C VAL A 54 9.66 -6.32 -5.68
N GLY A 55 9.77 -5.01 -5.93
CA GLY A 55 10.26 -3.99 -5.03
C GLY A 55 11.78 -3.79 -5.12
N THR A 56 12.21 -2.65 -4.64
CA THR A 56 13.61 -2.24 -4.57
C THR A 56 13.76 -1.30 -3.39
N ASP A 57 14.95 -1.25 -2.80
CA ASP A 57 15.28 -0.21 -1.84
C ASP A 57 15.40 1.12 -2.60
N MET A 58 14.80 2.16 -2.02
CA MET A 58 14.82 3.51 -2.58
C MET A 58 14.99 4.52 -1.45
N THR A 59 15.83 5.51 -1.71
CA THR A 59 15.93 6.73 -0.90
C THR A 59 14.75 7.65 -1.16
N LEU A 60 14.54 8.60 -0.26
CA LEU A 60 13.51 9.64 -0.42
C LEU A 60 13.68 10.39 -1.75
N ASP A 61 14.91 10.80 -2.08
CA ASP A 61 15.20 11.57 -3.29
C ASP A 61 14.95 10.75 -4.56
N GLU A 62 15.26 9.45 -4.55
CA GLU A 62 14.95 8.57 -5.69
C GLU A 62 13.44 8.43 -5.90
N VAL A 63 12.64 8.29 -4.83
CA VAL A 63 11.18 8.23 -4.97
C VAL A 63 10.64 9.55 -5.52
N ILE A 64 11.11 10.69 -4.99
CA ILE A 64 10.73 12.02 -5.49
C ILE A 64 11.08 12.18 -6.96
N ALA A 65 12.30 11.79 -7.37
CA ALA A 65 12.73 11.87 -8.76
C ALA A 65 11.91 10.97 -9.70
N GLN A 66 11.39 9.83 -9.22
CA GLN A 66 10.50 8.98 -10.02
C GLN A 66 9.11 9.59 -10.18
N VAL A 67 8.48 10.06 -9.08
CA VAL A 67 7.13 10.63 -9.17
C VAL A 67 7.10 11.95 -9.94
N ALA A 68 8.16 12.75 -9.90
CA ALA A 68 8.26 14.00 -10.65
C ALA A 68 8.26 13.81 -12.17
N LYS A 69 8.51 12.59 -12.68
CA LYS A 69 8.43 12.31 -14.12
C LYS A 69 7.01 12.46 -14.67
N ASP A 70 6.01 12.37 -13.79
CA ASP A 70 4.59 12.43 -14.14
C ASP A 70 3.96 13.82 -13.88
N ASP A 71 4.77 14.86 -13.60
CA ASP A 71 4.31 16.21 -13.23
C ASP A 71 3.23 16.78 -14.17
N VAL A 72 3.48 16.69 -15.48
CA VAL A 72 2.56 17.20 -16.52
C VAL A 72 1.18 16.52 -16.45
N PHE A 73 1.13 15.25 -16.04
CA PHE A 73 -0.12 14.52 -15.88
C PHE A 73 -0.89 14.97 -14.64
N PHE A 74 -0.21 15.26 -13.53
CA PHE A 74 -0.86 15.73 -12.30
C PHE A 74 -1.50 17.10 -12.48
N ASP A 75 -0.80 18.02 -13.15
CA ASP A 75 -1.29 19.39 -13.40
C ASP A 75 -2.55 19.41 -14.28
N THR A 76 -2.62 18.51 -15.26
CA THR A 76 -3.74 18.49 -16.23
C THR A 76 -4.95 17.69 -15.74
N SER A 77 -4.76 16.73 -14.83
CA SER A 77 -5.83 15.87 -14.31
C SER A 77 -6.42 16.35 -12.97
N ASN A 78 -5.85 17.38 -12.34
CA ASN A 78 -6.11 17.72 -10.93
C ASN A 78 -5.87 16.52 -10.01
N GLY A 79 -4.95 15.65 -10.42
CA GLY A 79 -4.60 14.41 -9.73
C GLY A 79 -3.57 14.64 -8.62
N GLY A 80 -2.87 13.57 -8.27
CA GLY A 80 -1.85 13.61 -7.23
C GLY A 80 -1.17 12.27 -7.04
N ILE A 81 -0.47 12.14 -5.92
CA ILE A 81 0.33 10.97 -5.60
C ILE A 81 -0.34 10.18 -4.47
N THR A 82 -0.71 8.94 -4.77
CA THR A 82 -1.23 8.01 -3.76
C THR A 82 -0.12 7.09 -3.25
N LEU A 83 0.03 6.99 -1.92
CA LEU A 83 0.86 5.98 -1.26
C LEU A 83 -0.01 4.74 -0.97
N SER A 84 0.39 3.58 -1.49
CA SER A 84 -0.38 2.31 -1.43
C SER A 84 0.58 1.10 -1.37
N GLY A 85 0.13 -0.11 -1.70
CA GLY A 85 0.91 -1.34 -1.82
C GLY A 85 0.58 -2.34 -0.73
N GLY A 86 1.50 -2.51 0.21
CA GLY A 86 1.25 -3.18 1.47
C GLY A 86 0.51 -2.27 2.45
N GLU A 87 0.86 -2.36 3.73
CA GLU A 87 0.37 -1.45 4.76
C GLU A 87 1.42 -0.38 5.04
N ILE A 88 1.11 0.85 4.62
CA ILE A 88 1.98 2.03 4.76
C ILE A 88 2.42 2.27 6.22
N LEU A 89 1.60 1.89 7.20
CA LEU A 89 1.94 2.01 8.62
C LEU A 89 3.11 1.10 9.06
N THR A 90 3.48 0.10 8.27
CA THR A 90 4.69 -0.72 8.54
C THR A 90 5.99 0.01 8.20
N GLN A 91 5.91 1.09 7.43
CA GLN A 91 7.03 1.95 7.04
C GLN A 91 6.71 3.43 7.29
N ALA A 92 5.98 3.71 8.37
CA ALA A 92 5.40 5.03 8.62
C ALA A 92 6.42 6.17 8.67
N HIS A 93 7.65 5.93 9.15
CA HIS A 93 8.69 6.96 9.19
C HIS A 93 9.01 7.50 7.79
N PHE A 94 9.28 6.60 6.85
CA PHE A 94 9.53 6.95 5.46
C PHE A 94 8.30 7.57 4.80
N ALA A 95 7.10 7.04 5.08
CA ALA A 95 5.85 7.61 4.55
C ALA A 95 5.63 9.06 5.02
N ILE A 96 5.92 9.37 6.29
CA ILE A 96 5.82 10.72 6.85
C ILE A 96 6.84 11.67 6.20
N GLU A 97 8.08 11.23 6.02
CA GLU A 97 9.12 12.03 5.33
C GLU A 97 8.72 12.32 3.88
N LEU A 98 8.23 11.30 3.17
CA LEU A 98 7.76 11.41 1.80
C LEU A 98 6.58 12.36 1.67
N LEU A 99 5.53 12.20 2.48
CA LEU A 99 4.36 13.10 2.46
C LEU A 99 4.76 14.54 2.80
N THR A 100 5.66 14.73 3.77
CA THR A 100 6.17 16.07 4.12
C THR A 100 6.84 16.72 2.91
N LYS A 101 7.70 15.97 2.20
CA LYS A 101 8.41 16.48 1.03
C LYS A 101 7.46 16.75 -0.14
N LEU A 102 6.51 15.85 -0.40
CA LEU A 102 5.51 16.00 -1.47
C LEU A 102 4.62 17.23 -1.24
N LYS A 103 4.19 17.46 0.01
CA LYS A 103 3.42 18.65 0.39
C LYS A 103 4.20 19.94 0.18
N GLN A 104 5.50 19.95 0.52
CA GLN A 104 6.39 21.10 0.26
C GLN A 104 6.54 21.41 -1.24
N LEU A 105 6.50 20.38 -2.08
CA LEU A 105 6.56 20.50 -3.54
C LEU A 105 5.21 20.86 -4.16
N GLY A 106 4.13 20.91 -3.37
CA GLY A 106 2.79 21.31 -3.83
C GLY A 106 1.95 20.18 -4.42
N TYR A 107 2.40 18.92 -4.32
CA TYR A 107 1.59 17.79 -4.78
C TYR A 107 0.41 17.54 -3.85
N ARG A 108 -0.75 17.23 -4.45
CA ARG A 108 -1.85 16.60 -3.73
C ARG A 108 -1.50 15.15 -3.44
N THR A 109 -1.87 14.67 -2.27
CA THR A 109 -1.50 13.34 -1.80
C THR A 109 -2.68 12.59 -1.21
N ALA A 110 -2.72 11.29 -1.49
CA ALA A 110 -3.65 10.35 -0.86
C ALA A 110 -2.88 9.18 -0.23
N VAL A 111 -3.47 8.57 0.79
CA VAL A 111 -2.90 7.40 1.45
C VAL A 111 -3.92 6.29 1.52
N GLU A 112 -3.54 5.08 1.10
CA GLU A 112 -4.33 3.87 1.32
C GLU A 112 -3.82 3.12 2.54
N THR A 113 -4.71 2.82 3.49
CA THR A 113 -4.36 2.10 4.71
C THR A 113 -5.55 1.31 5.24
N SER A 114 -5.27 0.18 5.90
CA SER A 114 -6.28 -0.49 6.73
C SER A 114 -6.45 0.15 8.11
N GLY A 115 -5.59 1.12 8.45
CA GLY A 115 -5.49 1.69 9.79
C GLY A 115 -4.96 0.72 10.84
N HIS A 116 -4.48 -0.47 10.46
CA HIS A 116 -3.96 -1.45 11.40
C HIS A 116 -2.48 -1.20 11.73
N GLY A 117 -2.23 -0.22 12.59
CA GLY A 117 -0.87 0.18 12.98
C GLY A 117 -0.85 1.21 14.10
N ASN A 118 0.28 1.88 14.28
CA ASN A 118 0.47 2.87 15.35
C ASN A 118 -0.41 4.11 15.12
N SER A 119 -1.17 4.50 16.15
CA SER A 119 -2.13 5.62 16.07
C SER A 119 -1.46 6.98 15.90
N THR A 120 -0.36 7.22 16.63
CA THR A 120 0.40 8.47 16.54
C THR A 120 0.98 8.68 15.15
N GLN A 121 1.51 7.62 14.55
CA GLN A 121 2.03 7.66 13.18
C GLN A 121 0.92 7.88 12.16
N LEU A 122 -0.22 7.18 12.30
CA LEU A 122 -1.36 7.37 11.42
C LEU A 122 -1.94 8.78 11.53
N SER A 123 -2.06 9.32 12.73
CA SER A 123 -2.49 10.71 12.95
C SER A 123 -1.57 11.68 12.22
N ARG A 124 -0.25 11.52 12.36
CA ARG A 124 0.72 12.37 11.67
C ARG A 124 0.59 12.27 10.15
N ILE A 125 0.33 11.08 9.62
CA ILE A 125 0.07 10.86 8.20
C ILE A 125 -1.20 11.61 7.77
N GLY A 126 -2.28 11.51 8.55
CA GLY A 126 -3.55 12.21 8.29
C GLY A 126 -3.44 13.73 8.25
N GLU A 127 -2.56 14.33 9.07
CA GLU A 127 -2.27 15.79 9.02
C GLU A 127 -1.50 16.21 7.75
N LEU A 128 -0.75 15.28 7.16
CA LEU A 128 0.13 15.55 6.04
C LEU A 128 -0.56 15.34 4.70
N CYS A 129 -1.40 14.31 4.55
CA CYS A 129 -2.08 14.01 3.30
C CYS A 129 -3.40 14.76 3.12
N ASP A 130 -3.85 14.89 1.86
CA ASP A 130 -5.13 15.53 1.52
C ASP A 130 -6.32 14.56 1.61
N GLU A 131 -6.06 13.26 1.52
CA GLU A 131 -7.10 12.23 1.54
C GLU A 131 -6.59 10.90 2.12
N VAL A 132 -7.38 10.29 3.01
CA VAL A 132 -7.13 8.94 3.54
C VAL A 132 -8.19 7.99 3.00
N LEU A 133 -7.76 7.06 2.17
CA LEU A 133 -8.57 5.95 1.67
C LEU A 133 -8.48 4.80 2.67
N PHE A 134 -9.49 4.68 3.54
CA PHE A 134 -9.45 3.81 4.70
C PHE A 134 -10.18 2.49 4.46
N ASP A 135 -9.44 1.38 4.41
CA ASP A 135 -9.98 0.07 4.07
C ASP A 135 -10.44 -0.73 5.28
N PHE A 136 -11.74 -0.76 5.50
CA PHE A 136 -12.36 -1.78 6.31
C PHE A 136 -12.27 -3.14 5.62
N LYS A 137 -12.20 -4.19 6.43
CA LYS A 137 -12.14 -5.59 5.98
C LYS A 137 -13.19 -6.40 6.72
N ILE A 138 -12.80 -7.42 7.47
CA ILE A 138 -13.73 -8.21 8.29
C ILE A 138 -14.01 -7.46 9.59
N MET A 139 -15.28 -7.15 9.86
CA MET A 139 -15.70 -6.41 11.06
C MET A 139 -16.11 -7.31 12.25
N ASP A 140 -16.23 -8.62 12.03
CA ASP A 140 -16.27 -9.59 13.13
C ASP A 140 -14.87 -9.76 13.72
N ALA A 141 -14.69 -9.40 15.00
CA ALA A 141 -13.37 -9.36 15.63
C ALA A 141 -12.67 -10.73 15.69
N GLN A 142 -13.42 -11.82 15.92
CA GLN A 142 -12.84 -13.16 16.01
C GLN A 142 -12.40 -13.67 14.64
N LYS A 143 -13.23 -13.46 13.61
CA LYS A 143 -12.94 -13.82 12.22
C LYS A 143 -11.81 -12.94 11.66
N ALA A 144 -11.82 -11.65 11.94
CA ALA A 144 -10.76 -10.72 11.50
C ALA A 144 -9.38 -11.13 12.05
N LYS A 145 -9.31 -11.43 13.34
CA LYS A 145 -8.08 -11.88 13.99
C LYS A 145 -7.59 -13.23 13.44
N SER A 146 -8.50 -14.19 13.27
CA SER A 146 -8.13 -15.55 12.85
C SER A 146 -7.80 -15.67 11.36
N VAL A 147 -8.51 -14.94 10.49
CA VAL A 147 -8.35 -15.06 9.03
C VAL A 147 -7.24 -14.14 8.51
N ILE A 148 -7.21 -12.89 8.97
CA ILE A 148 -6.33 -11.85 8.40
C ILE A 148 -5.38 -11.22 9.40
N GLY A 149 -5.42 -11.60 10.68
CA GLY A 149 -4.58 -11.03 11.73
C GLY A 149 -4.94 -9.60 12.13
N LEU A 150 -6.12 -9.11 11.77
CA LEU A 150 -6.55 -7.73 12.00
C LEU A 150 -7.12 -7.55 13.42
N ASN A 151 -6.67 -6.50 14.12
CA ASN A 151 -7.30 -6.02 15.33
C ASN A 151 -8.37 -4.96 15.01
N VAL A 152 -9.65 -5.36 15.06
CA VAL A 152 -10.79 -4.48 14.72
C VAL A 152 -10.90 -3.28 15.66
N GLU A 153 -10.69 -3.45 16.96
CA GLU A 153 -10.76 -2.34 17.93
C GLU A 153 -9.72 -1.25 17.60
N LYS A 154 -8.50 -1.68 17.26
CA LYS A 154 -7.43 -0.75 16.86
C LYS A 154 -7.79 0.03 15.60
N VAL A 155 -8.33 -0.67 14.60
CA VAL A 155 -8.75 -0.07 13.32
C VAL A 155 -9.87 0.94 13.52
N LEU A 156 -10.91 0.59 14.28
CA LEU A 156 -12.02 1.49 14.58
C LEU A 156 -11.58 2.71 15.39
N GLY A 157 -10.70 2.52 16.38
CA GLY A 157 -10.13 3.63 17.16
C GLY A 157 -9.31 4.58 16.28
N ASN A 158 -8.51 4.02 15.37
CA ASN A 158 -7.71 4.80 14.41
C ASN A 158 -8.57 5.55 13.39
N PHE A 159 -9.63 4.92 12.87
CA PHE A 159 -10.59 5.58 12.00
C PHE A 159 -11.27 6.75 12.70
N LYS A 160 -11.78 6.53 13.91
CA LYS A 160 -12.43 7.56 14.73
C LYS A 160 -11.49 8.73 14.99
N MET A 161 -10.24 8.46 15.35
CA MET A 161 -9.21 9.48 15.56
C MET A 161 -9.01 10.37 14.33
N LEU A 162 -8.92 9.79 13.12
CA LEU A 162 -8.77 10.58 11.90
C LEU A 162 -10.00 11.47 11.62
N VAL A 163 -11.19 10.95 11.86
CA VAL A 163 -12.43 11.72 11.71
C VAL A 163 -12.50 12.87 12.72
N GLU A 164 -12.11 12.63 13.98
CA GLU A 164 -12.05 13.66 15.04
C GLU A 164 -10.98 14.73 14.75
N GLN A 165 -9.96 14.40 13.96
CA GLN A 165 -8.93 15.34 13.47
C GLN A 165 -9.36 16.13 12.24
N GLU A 166 -10.61 15.96 11.79
CA GLU A 166 -11.15 16.59 10.57
C GLU A 166 -10.35 16.23 9.30
N CYS A 167 -9.63 15.10 9.31
CA CYS A 167 -9.01 14.57 8.11
C CYS A 167 -10.09 14.20 7.09
N ASN A 168 -9.82 14.41 5.80
CA ASN A 168 -10.68 13.89 4.74
C ASN A 168 -10.48 12.38 4.61
N VAL A 169 -11.37 11.59 5.22
CA VAL A 169 -11.31 10.13 5.24
C VAL A 169 -12.44 9.54 4.41
N ILE A 170 -12.10 8.70 3.43
CA ILE A 170 -13.06 7.94 2.63
C ILE A 170 -13.04 6.49 3.12
N PRO A 171 -14.10 6.01 3.80
CA PRO A 171 -14.20 4.62 4.18
C PRO A 171 -14.48 3.74 2.95
N ARG A 172 -13.77 2.62 2.86
CA ARG A 172 -13.91 1.63 1.78
C ARG A 172 -14.08 0.24 2.38
N LEU A 173 -14.89 -0.59 1.73
CA LEU A 173 -15.08 -2.00 2.11
C LEU A 173 -15.13 -2.84 0.83
N PRO A 174 -14.13 -3.70 0.56
CA PRO A 174 -14.24 -4.64 -0.54
C PRO A 174 -15.33 -5.66 -0.21
N LEU A 175 -16.20 -5.95 -1.18
CA LEU A 175 -17.25 -6.96 -1.04
C LEU A 175 -16.73 -8.31 -1.53
N ILE A 176 -16.34 -9.17 -0.60
CA ILE A 176 -15.72 -10.47 -0.88
C ILE A 176 -16.62 -11.57 -0.31
N PRO A 177 -17.23 -12.42 -1.18
CA PRO A 177 -18.08 -13.51 -0.75
C PRO A 177 -17.42 -14.40 0.32
N GLY A 178 -18.15 -14.67 1.40
CA GLY A 178 -17.69 -15.52 2.51
C GLY A 178 -16.75 -14.82 3.51
N TYR A 179 -16.31 -13.59 3.24
CA TYR A 179 -15.44 -12.83 4.15
C TYR A 179 -16.11 -11.55 4.63
N THR A 180 -16.41 -10.63 3.72
CA THR A 180 -16.96 -9.29 3.98
C THR A 180 -18.31 -9.07 3.31
N LEU A 181 -18.79 -10.07 2.56
CA LEU A 181 -20.13 -10.15 2.00
C LEU A 181 -20.72 -11.52 2.36
N ASP A 182 -21.79 -11.51 3.14
CA ASP A 182 -22.64 -12.68 3.35
C ASP A 182 -23.71 -12.69 2.26
N LEU A 183 -23.79 -13.78 1.50
CA LEU A 183 -24.75 -14.01 0.40
C LEU A 183 -25.84 -15.00 0.82
#